data_AF-A0A959S9X5-F1
#
_entry.id   AF-A0A959S9X5-F1
#
_cell.length_a   1.000
_cell.length_b   1.000
_cell.length_c   1.000
_cell.angle_alpha   90.00
_cell.angle_beta   90.00
_cell.angle_gamma   90.00
#
_symmetry.space_group_name_H-M   'P 1'
#
loop_
_entity.id
_entity.type
_entity.pdbx_description
1 polymer ?
#
loop_
_entity_poly.entity_id
_entity_poly.type
_entity_poly.pdbx_seq_one_letter_code
_entity_poly.pdbx_strand_id
1 'polypeptide(L)' 'MMEQNPKVDWFFAKDSPWKQSYALLRKIALSTGLREELKWGHPCYALNGKNVTLIHGFKEYCALL' A
#
# COMPACT_ATOMS: atom_id res chain seq x y z
N MET A 1 -10.12 -12.84 5.62
CA MET A 1 -9.30 -12.10 6.61
C MET A 1 -8.47 -11.09 5.82
N MET A 2 -8.29 -9.85 6.32
CA MET A 2 -7.42 -8.87 5.67
C MET A 2 -5.97 -9.37 5.77
N GLU A 3 -5.41 -9.84 4.67
CA GLU A 3 -4.09 -10.47 4.67
C GLU A 3 -3.02 -9.41 4.33
N GLN A 4 -2.34 -8.94 5.35
CA GLN A 4 -1.17 -8.06 5.19
C GLN A 4 0.02 -8.86 4.68
N ASN A 5 0.83 -8.25 3.82
CA ASN A 5 2.01 -8.85 3.24
C ASN A 5 3.29 -8.35 3.95
N PRO A 6 4.00 -9.22 4.71
CA PRO A 6 5.20 -8.80 5.44
C PRO A 6 6.31 -8.23 4.56
N LYS A 7 6.33 -8.58 3.25
CA LYS A 7 7.31 -8.06 2.29
C LYS A 7 7.18 -6.55 2.05
N VAL A 8 6.04 -5.94 2.37
CA VAL A 8 5.83 -4.50 2.21
C VAL A 8 5.84 -3.73 3.54
N ASP A 9 5.94 -4.41 4.69
CA ASP A 9 5.83 -3.75 6.00
C ASP A 9 6.91 -2.68 6.23
N TRP A 10 8.11 -2.89 5.67
CA TRP A 10 9.19 -1.91 5.72
C TRP A 10 8.77 -0.54 5.16
N PHE A 11 7.89 -0.51 4.15
CA PHE A 11 7.41 0.72 3.53
C PHE A 11 6.57 1.54 4.52
N PHE A 12 5.74 0.86 5.31
CA PHE A 12 4.86 1.47 6.31
C PHE A 12 5.56 1.75 7.64
N ALA A 13 6.62 1.00 7.95
CA ALA A 13 7.42 1.19 9.15
C ALA A 13 8.40 2.36 9.04
N LYS A 14 8.92 2.61 7.83
CA LYS A 14 9.85 3.71 7.52
C LYS A 14 9.28 5.06 7.96
N ASP A 15 10.15 5.92 8.47
CA ASP A 15 9.75 7.27 8.84
C ASP A 15 9.39 8.11 7.60
N SER A 16 8.24 8.79 7.69
CA SER A 16 7.66 9.54 6.57
C SER A 16 6.60 10.52 7.10
N PRO A 17 6.49 11.73 6.52
CA PRO A 17 5.37 12.63 6.83
C PRO A 17 4.00 11.98 6.52
N TRP A 18 3.97 10.98 5.64
CA TRP A 18 2.75 10.30 5.21
C TRP A 18 2.42 9.04 6.00
N LYS A 19 3.16 8.72 7.07
CA LYS A 19 3.02 7.44 7.79
C LYS A 19 1.58 7.14 8.23
N GLN A 20 0.89 8.13 8.80
CA GLN A 20 -0.52 8.00 9.19
C GLN A 20 -1.42 7.79 7.97
N SER A 21 -1.24 8.59 6.91
CA SER A 21 -1.99 8.46 5.67
C SER A 21 -1.79 7.10 5.01
N TYR A 22 -0.56 6.59 4.93
CA TYR A 22 -0.27 5.26 4.40
C TYR A 22 -0.98 4.16 5.18
N ALA A 23 -1.01 4.23 6.52
CA ALA A 23 -1.71 3.25 7.34
C ALA A 23 -3.22 3.23 7.03
N LEU A 24 -3.83 4.40 6.84
CA LEU A 24 -5.24 4.53 6.45
C LEU A 24 -5.48 4.03 5.03
N LEU A 25 -4.66 4.42 4.06
CA LEU A 25 -4.77 3.97 2.66
C LEU A 25 -4.59 2.45 2.54
N ARG A 26 -3.62 1.86 3.28
CA ARG A 26 -3.42 0.40 3.36
C ARG A 26 -4.66 -0.29 3.89
N LYS A 27 -5.24 0.24 4.98
CA LYS A 27 -6.48 -0.30 5.56
C LYS A 27 -7.64 -0.24 4.57
N ILE A 28 -7.80 0.87 3.84
CA ILE A 28 -8.82 1.03 2.80
C ILE A 28 -8.60 -0.01 1.70
N ALA A 29 -7.39 -0.11 1.14
CA ALA A 29 -7.09 -1.03 0.05
C ALA A 29 -7.30 -2.50 0.45
N LEU A 30 -6.92 -2.90 1.67
CA LEU A 30 -7.15 -4.26 2.17
C LEU A 30 -8.64 -4.56 2.46
N SER A 31 -9.44 -3.53 2.71
CA SER A 31 -10.89 -3.69 2.95
C SER A 31 -11.70 -4.00 1.68
N THR A 32 -11.12 -3.78 0.49
CA THR A 32 -11.82 -3.99 -0.80
C THR A 32 -11.62 -5.39 -1.38
N GLY A 33 -10.92 -6.28 -0.67
CA GLY A 33 -10.60 -7.63 -1.14
C GLY A 33 -9.42 -7.69 -2.11
N LEU A 34 -8.69 -6.59 -2.32
CA LEU A 34 -7.44 -6.58 -3.06
C LEU A 34 -6.34 -7.28 -2.28
N ARG A 35 -5.48 -8.00 -3.01
CA ARG A 35 -4.28 -8.65 -2.46
C ARG A 35 -3.10 -7.69 -2.50
N GLU A 36 -2.39 -7.58 -1.38
CA GLU A 36 -1.18 -6.76 -1.26
C GLU A 36 0.06 -7.50 -1.79
N GLU A 37 0.81 -6.84 -2.66
CA GLU A 37 2.00 -7.35 -3.34
C GLU A 37 3.12 -6.30 -3.31
N LEU A 38 4.38 -6.74 -3.39
CA LEU A 38 5.52 -5.84 -3.57
C LEU A 38 5.90 -5.79 -5.05
N LYS A 39 5.73 -4.63 -5.70
CA LYS A 39 6.16 -4.40 -7.09
C LYS A 39 6.86 -3.05 -7.18
N TRP A 40 7.98 -3.00 -7.91
CA TRP A 40 8.78 -1.78 -8.11
C TRP A 40 9.17 -1.03 -6.83
N GLY A 41 9.30 -1.76 -5.71
CA GLY A 41 9.59 -1.17 -4.40
C GLY A 41 8.39 -0.51 -3.70
N HIS A 42 7.16 -0.71 -4.19
CA HIS A 42 5.95 -0.15 -3.61
C HIS A 42 4.92 -1.22 -3.22
N PRO A 43 4.09 -0.95 -2.17
CA PRO A 43 2.90 -1.73 -1.90
C PRO A 43 1.89 -1.54 -3.04
N CYS A 44 1.64 -2.62 -3.78
CA CYS A 44 0.67 -2.68 -4.85
C CYS A 44 -0.50 -3.58 -4.45
N TYR A 45 -1.69 -3.26 -4.93
CA TYR A 45 -2.92 -3.95 -4.61
C TYR A 45 -3.52 -4.50 -5.91
N ALA A 46 -3.69 -5.81 -5.94
CA ALA A 46 -4.07 -6.55 -7.13
C ALA A 46 -5.39 -7.30 -6.94
N LEU A 47 -6.17 -7.38 -8.02
CA LEU A 47 -7.35 -8.23 -8.12
C LEU A 47 -7.06 -9.33 -9.14
N ASN A 48 -7.17 -10.60 -8.72
CA ASN A 48 -6.89 -11.76 -9.58
C ASN A 48 -5.52 -11.68 -10.28
N GLY A 49 -4.49 -11.24 -9.55
CA GLY A 49 -3.11 -11.10 -10.04
C GLY A 49 -2.86 -9.88 -10.95
N LYS A 50 -3.88 -9.08 -11.25
CA LYS A 50 -3.77 -7.85 -12.06
C LYS A 50 -3.67 -6.62 -11.16
N ASN A 51 -2.77 -5.69 -11.49
CA ASN A 51 -2.59 -4.45 -10.73
C ASN A 51 -3.85 -3.58 -10.80
N VAL A 52 -4.28 -3.06 -9.65
CA VAL A 52 -5.41 -2.12 -9.56
C VAL A 52 -4.92 -0.77 -9.08
N THR A 53 -4.16 -0.73 -7.99
CA THR A 53 -3.59 0.51 -7.46
C THR A 53 -2.32 0.25 -6.66
N LEU A 54 -1.53 1.28 -6.38
CA LEU A 54 -0.39 1.22 -5.46
C LEU A 54 -0.34 2.44 -4.52
N ILE A 55 0.32 2.29 -3.37
CA ILE A 55 0.57 3.41 -2.45
C ILE A 55 1.97 3.98 -2.72
N HIS A 56 2.04 5.28 -2.92
CA HIS A 56 3.30 6.02 -3.07
C HIS A 56 3.23 7.37 -2.37
N GLY A 57 4.36 7.82 -1.83
CA GLY A 57 4.53 9.19 -1.35
C GLY A 57 5.45 9.99 -2.25
N PHE A 58 4.96 11.14 -2.66
CA PHE A 58 5.70 12.18 -3.32
C PHE A 58 6.18 13.22 -2.29
N LYS A 59 6.83 14.27 -2.81
CA LYS A 59 7.35 15.37 -1.99
C LYS A 59 6.25 16.08 -1.21
N GLU A 60 5.12 16.37 -1.85
CA GLU A 60 4.06 17.23 -1.28
C GLU A 60 2.75 16.47 -0.96
N TYR A 61 2.63 15.20 -1.37
CA TYR A 61 1.44 14.39 -1.13
C TYR A 61 1.74 12.89 -1.14
N CYS A 62 0.83 12.08 -0.61
CA CYS A 62 0.76 10.64 -0.89
C CYS A 62 -0.50 10.29 -1.69
N ALA A 63 -0.46 9.21 -2.44
CA ALA A 63 -1.58 8.79 -3.28
C ALA A 63 -1.77 7.28 -3.32
N LEU A 64 -3.01 6.90 -3.61
CA LEU A 64 -3.33 5.67 -4.33
C LEU A 64 -3.25 6.01 -5.82
N LEU A 65 -2.29 5.41 -6.52
CA LEU A 65 -2.08 5.58 -7.97
C LEU A 65 -2.66 4.43 -8.76
#